data_AF-A0A2G6QLK1-F1
#
_entry.id   AF-A0A2G6QLK1-F1
#
_cell.length_a   1.000
_cell.length_b   1.000
_cell.length_c   1.000
_cell.angle_alpha   90.00
_cell.angle_beta   90.00
_cell.angle_gamma   90.00
#
_symmetry.space_group_name_H-M   'P 1'
#
loop_
_entity.id
_entity.type
_entity.pdbx_description
1 polymer ?
#
loop_
_entity_poly.entity_id
_entity_poly.type
_entity_poly.pdbx_seq_one_letter_code
_entity_poly.pdbx_strand_id
1 'polypeptide(L)'
;MSFKYTLLISQYYHSRHMFIVNHKEDFLEQAKKCTTGLIEYKRDKDNNREIDLGDLVYFKDGVIRRRYNVNDQGDIYFIQGDSIQSLMKEISHYEEMSIKESRGYIKKAILNNIAEHHRLSEITKIVEKYFEVA
;
A
#
# COMPACT_ATOMS: atom_id res chain seq x y z
N MET A 1 -10.73 -19.76 -6.88
CA MET A 1 -10.71 -18.41 -7.50
C MET A 1 -9.25 -18.11 -7.79
N SER A 2 -8.88 -17.75 -9.02
CA SER A 2 -7.50 -17.42 -9.36
C SER A 2 -7.34 -15.90 -9.34
N PHE A 3 -6.39 -15.39 -8.57
CA PHE A 3 -6.08 -13.97 -8.53
C PHE A 3 -5.18 -13.61 -9.72
N LYS A 4 -5.57 -12.56 -10.45
CA LYS A 4 -4.81 -12.07 -11.61
C LYS A 4 -4.22 -10.70 -11.36
N TYR A 5 -4.83 -9.92 -10.47
CA TYR A 5 -4.42 -8.57 -10.15
C TYR A 5 -4.41 -8.35 -8.65
N THR A 6 -3.57 -7.42 -8.21
CA THR A 6 -3.56 -6.92 -6.84
C THR A 6 -3.68 -5.40 -6.88
N LEU A 7 -4.64 -4.85 -6.14
CA LEU A 7 -4.67 -3.44 -5.80
C LEU A 7 -3.74 -3.21 -4.61
N LEU A 8 -2.65 -2.50 -4.82
CA LEU A 8 -1.75 -2.00 -3.79
C LEU A 8 -2.15 -0.58 -3.44
N ILE A 9 -2.38 -0.32 -2.15
CA ILE A 9 -2.71 1.01 -1.64
C ILE A 9 -1.65 1.38 -0.62
N SER A 10 -0.88 2.42 -0.93
CA SER A 10 0.01 3.06 0.01
C SER A 10 -0.70 4.27 0.61
N GLN A 11 -0.95 4.26 1.91
CA GLN A 11 -1.56 5.37 2.64
C GLN A 11 -0.52 6.10 3.50
N TYR A 12 -0.69 7.42 3.62
CA TYR A 12 0.01 8.26 4.60
C TYR A 12 -0.89 9.47 4.95
N TYR A 13 -1.38 9.53 6.19
CA TYR A 13 -2.51 10.38 6.58
C TYR A 13 -3.70 10.19 5.63
N HIS A 14 -4.19 11.26 4.99
CA HIS A 14 -5.28 11.25 4.01
C HIS A 14 -4.79 11.07 2.56
N SER A 15 -3.47 11.00 2.33
CA SER A 15 -2.89 10.75 1.02
C SER A 15 -2.87 9.25 0.74
N ARG A 16 -3.42 8.83 -0.40
CA ARG A 16 -3.40 7.43 -0.87
C ARG A 16 -2.91 7.38 -2.30
N HIS A 17 -1.91 6.54 -2.54
CA HIS A 17 -1.47 6.16 -3.88
C HIS A 17 -1.90 4.73 -4.14
N MET A 18 -2.57 4.51 -5.26
CA MET A 18 -3.20 3.24 -5.61
C MET A 18 -2.62 2.73 -6.92
N PHE A 19 -2.25 1.46 -6.93
CA PHE A 19 -1.65 0.78 -8.08
C PHE A 19 -2.37 -0.53 -8.30
N ILE A 20 -2.82 -0.79 -9.53
CA ILE A 20 -3.19 -2.15 -9.92
C ILE A 20 -1.94 -2.79 -10.50
N VAL A 21 -1.54 -3.93 -9.95
CA VAL A 21 -0.38 -4.68 -10.40
C VAL A 21 -0.77 -6.09 -10.81
N ASN A 22 0.01 -6.69 -11.70
CA ASN A 22 -0.12 -8.10 -12.04
C ASN A 22 0.15 -8.97 -10.81
N HIS A 23 -0.74 -9.94 -10.57
CA HIS A 23 -0.54 -10.93 -9.51
C HIS A 23 0.56 -11.91 -9.90
N LYS A 24 1.38 -12.32 -8.93
CA LYS A 24 2.53 -13.21 -9.15
C LYS A 24 2.41 -14.45 -8.28
N GLU A 25 3.01 -15.56 -8.73
CA GLU A 25 3.07 -16.80 -7.96
C GLU A 25 3.81 -16.61 -6.63
N ASP A 26 4.85 -15.77 -6.62
CA ASP A 26 5.64 -15.39 -5.45
C ASP A 26 5.07 -14.16 -4.70
N PHE A 27 3.76 -13.89 -4.83
CA PHE A 27 3.11 -12.69 -4.30
C PHE A 27 3.50 -12.37 -2.84
N LEU A 28 3.46 -13.35 -1.94
CA LEU A 28 3.75 -13.12 -0.52
C LEU A 28 5.19 -12.63 -0.29
N GLU A 29 6.15 -13.15 -1.04
CA GLU A 29 7.55 -12.73 -0.93
C GLU A 29 7.72 -11.29 -1.45
N GLN A 30 7.16 -11.00 -2.62
CA GLN A 30 7.23 -9.68 -3.24
C GLN A 30 6.49 -8.62 -2.41
N ALA A 31 5.32 -8.97 -1.86
CA ALA A 31 4.54 -8.09 -0.99
C ALA A 31 5.32 -7.73 0.28
N LYS A 32 6.04 -8.69 0.89
CA LYS A 32 6.90 -8.41 2.06
C LYS A 32 8.03 -7.44 1.71
N LYS A 33 8.77 -7.70 0.62
CA LYS A 33 9.88 -6.83 0.20
C LYS A 33 9.40 -5.42 -0.19
N CYS A 34 8.28 -5.34 -0.90
CA CYS A 34 7.64 -4.07 -1.25
C CYS A 34 7.20 -3.30 0.00
N THR A 35 6.51 -3.96 0.92
CA THR A 35 6.09 -3.38 2.20
C THR A 35 7.29 -2.84 2.99
N THR A 36 8.36 -3.62 3.12
CA THR A 36 9.59 -3.17 3.78
C THR A 36 10.13 -1.88 3.14
N GLY A 37 10.28 -1.86 1.81
CA GLY A 37 10.78 -0.67 1.11
C GLY A 37 9.86 0.56 1.26
N LEU A 38 8.54 0.36 1.26
CA LEU A 38 7.58 1.44 1.50
C LEU A 38 7.68 1.97 2.93
N ILE A 39 7.80 1.08 3.92
CA ILE A 39 7.95 1.45 5.33
C ILE A 39 9.25 2.22 5.56
N GLU A 40 10.37 1.72 5.04
CA GLU A 40 11.68 2.38 5.14
C GLU A 40 11.69 3.77 4.51
N TYR A 41 10.99 3.95 3.39
CA TYR A 41 10.86 5.26 2.75
C TYR A 41 9.97 6.23 3.55
N LYS A 42 8.85 5.75 4.10
CA LYS A 42 7.90 6.60 4.83
C LYS A 42 8.40 6.99 6.22
N ARG A 43 9.15 6.12 6.88
CA ARG A 43 9.67 6.38 8.24
C ARG A 43 10.73 7.46 8.24
N ASP A 44 10.81 8.18 9.35
CA ASP A 44 11.96 9.01 9.67
C ASP A 44 13.22 8.15 9.84
N LYS A 45 14.37 8.69 9.45
CA LYS A 45 15.67 7.98 9.50
C LYS A 45 16.06 7.51 10.89
N ASP A 46 15.58 8.19 11.93
CA ASP A 46 15.90 7.88 13.32
C ASP A 46 14.90 6.91 13.98
N ASN A 47 13.95 6.38 13.20
CA ASN A 47 12.96 5.42 13.70
C ASN A 47 13.57 4.01 13.80
N ASN A 48 13.96 3.64 15.02
CA ASN A 48 14.57 2.34 15.34
C ASN A 48 13.55 1.24 15.65
N ARG A 49 12.24 1.45 15.43
CA ARG A 49 11.23 0.41 15.65
C ARG A 49 11.46 -0.72 14.65
N GLU A 50 11.27 -1.97 15.07
CA GLU A 50 11.24 -3.10 14.15
C GLU A 50 10.14 -2.91 13.07
N ILE A 51 10.37 -3.44 11.88
CA ILE A 51 9.38 -3.41 10.79
C ILE A 51 8.36 -4.52 11.03
N ASP A 52 7.13 -4.14 11.32
CA ASP A 52 5.99 -5.07 11.40
C ASP A 52 5.34 -5.19 10.02
N LEU A 53 5.25 -6.42 9.51
CA LEU A 53 4.65 -6.74 8.21
C LEU A 53 3.19 -7.17 8.33
N GLY A 54 2.58 -7.05 9.52
CA GLY A 54 1.16 -7.26 9.77
C GLY A 54 0.64 -8.59 9.23
N ASP A 55 -0.43 -8.52 8.44
CA ASP A 55 -1.10 -9.69 7.86
C ASP A 55 -0.16 -10.56 7.01
N LEU A 56 0.91 -10.00 6.42
CA LEU A 56 1.84 -10.73 5.56
C LEU A 56 2.69 -11.77 6.33
N VAL A 57 2.81 -11.63 7.64
CA VAL A 57 3.54 -12.57 8.52
C VAL A 57 2.66 -13.23 9.56
N TYR A 58 1.47 -12.68 9.82
CA TYR A 58 0.48 -13.27 10.71
C TYR A 58 -0.03 -14.62 10.19
N PHE A 59 -0.35 -14.71 8.90
CA PHE A 59 -0.79 -15.96 8.27
C PHE A 59 0.41 -16.82 7.86
N LYS A 60 0.58 -17.98 8.51
CA LYS A 60 1.72 -18.90 8.30
C LYS A 60 1.41 -20.09 7.38
N ASP A 61 0.20 -20.15 6.83
CA ASP A 61 -0.29 -21.28 6.02
C ASP A 61 0.07 -21.17 4.53
N GLY A 62 0.67 -20.05 4.10
CA GLY A 62 1.01 -19.79 2.70
C GLY A 62 -0.20 -19.56 1.80
N VAL A 63 -1.42 -19.50 2.35
CA VAL A 63 -2.65 -19.33 1.57
C VAL A 63 -2.85 -17.86 1.25
N ILE A 64 -2.96 -17.54 -0.04
CA ILE A 64 -3.22 -16.17 -0.49
C ILE A 64 -4.65 -15.77 -0.12
N ARG A 65 -4.77 -14.69 0.66
CA ARG A 65 -6.02 -14.09 1.12
C ARG A 65 -6.44 -12.96 0.20
N ARG A 66 -7.73 -12.63 0.24
CA ARG A 66 -8.28 -11.52 -0.55
C ARG A 66 -7.72 -10.16 -0.14
N ARG A 67 -7.39 -9.95 1.13
CA ARG A 67 -6.88 -8.69 1.64
C ARG A 67 -5.75 -8.93 2.64
N TYR A 68 -4.74 -8.08 2.58
CA TYR A 68 -3.70 -7.93 3.58
C TYR A 68 -3.64 -6.48 4.02
N ASN A 69 -3.48 -6.25 5.31
CA ASN A 69 -3.25 -4.96 5.92
C ASN A 69 -1.94 -4.95 6.70
N VAL A 70 -1.17 -3.87 6.56
CA VAL A 70 0.03 -3.59 7.32
C VAL A 70 -0.06 -2.16 7.85
N ASN A 71 -0.03 -1.99 9.17
CA ASN A 71 -0.15 -0.69 9.82
C ASN A 71 1.23 -0.22 10.30
N ASP A 72 1.74 0.89 9.75
CA ASP A 72 3.01 1.49 10.17
C ASP A 72 2.92 3.04 10.18
N GLN A 73 3.98 3.76 9.76
CA GLN A 73 3.94 5.16 9.33
C GLN A 73 3.04 5.26 8.09
N GLY A 74 1.73 5.21 8.33
CA GLY A 74 0.70 4.99 7.31
C GLY A 74 0.46 3.52 6.99
N ASP A 75 -0.73 3.23 6.46
CA ASP A 75 -1.16 1.87 6.17
C ASP A 75 -0.72 1.43 4.76
N ILE A 76 -0.58 0.12 4.58
CA ILE A 76 -0.36 -0.51 3.28
C ILE A 76 -1.37 -1.65 3.13
N TYR A 77 -2.15 -1.59 2.05
CA TYR A 77 -3.14 -2.61 1.73
C TYR A 77 -2.79 -3.34 0.43
N PHE A 78 -2.98 -4.65 0.42
CA PHE A 78 -3.00 -5.45 -0.80
C PHE A 78 -4.37 -6.11 -0.92
N ILE A 79 -5.09 -5.84 -2.00
CA ILE A 79 -6.43 -6.41 -2.25
C ILE A 79 -6.39 -7.20 -3.56
N GLN A 80 -6.68 -8.49 -3.49
CA GLN A 80 -6.62 -9.41 -4.61
C GLN A 80 -7.91 -9.41 -5.42
N GLY A 81 -7.76 -9.44 -6.74
CA GLY A 81 -8.87 -9.48 -7.69
C GLY A 81 -8.61 -10.45 -8.85
N ASP A 82 -9.68 -10.95 -9.45
CA ASP A 82 -9.63 -11.79 -10.66
C ASP A 82 -9.61 -10.96 -11.95
N SER A 83 -9.91 -9.66 -11.84
CA SER A 83 -10.03 -8.69 -12.92
C SER A 83 -9.81 -7.27 -12.40
N ILE A 84 -9.34 -6.37 -13.26
CA ILE A 84 -9.27 -4.93 -12.96
C ILE A 84 -10.64 -4.40 -12.52
N GLN A 85 -11.71 -4.80 -13.22
CA GLN A 85 -13.08 -4.40 -12.91
C GLN A 85 -13.49 -4.77 -11.48
N SER A 86 -13.07 -5.94 -10.97
CA SER A 86 -13.36 -6.37 -9.59
C SER A 86 -12.73 -5.47 -8.52
N LEU A 87 -11.62 -4.80 -8.86
CA LEU A 87 -10.87 -3.91 -7.97
C LEU A 87 -11.35 -2.45 -8.04
N MET A 88 -12.04 -2.06 -9.11
CA MET A 88 -12.53 -0.68 -9.28
C MET A 88 -13.42 -0.20 -8.13
N LYS A 89 -14.24 -1.11 -7.55
CA LYS A 89 -15.08 -0.77 -6.40
C LYS A 89 -14.24 -0.36 -5.18
N GLU A 90 -13.11 -1.04 -4.96
CA GLU A 90 -12.20 -0.71 -3.87
C GLU A 90 -11.49 0.61 -4.15
N ILE A 91 -11.06 0.85 -5.39
CA ILE A 91 -10.46 2.14 -5.80
C ILE A 91 -11.40 3.30 -5.49
N SER A 92 -12.64 3.24 -5.98
CA SER A 92 -13.62 4.31 -5.74
C SER A 92 -13.86 4.53 -4.24
N HIS A 93 -13.90 3.46 -3.46
CA HIS A 93 -14.04 3.56 -2.00
C HIS A 93 -12.88 4.35 -1.36
N TYR A 94 -11.63 4.02 -1.69
CA TYR A 94 -10.46 4.70 -1.13
C TYR A 94 -10.24 6.11 -1.69
N GLU A 95 -10.66 6.39 -2.92
CA GLU A 95 -10.71 7.75 -3.48
C GLU A 95 -11.68 8.62 -2.69
N GLU A 96 -12.91 8.15 -2.48
CA GLU A 96 -13.92 8.85 -1.68
C GLU A 96 -13.44 9.09 -0.24
N MET A 97 -12.80 8.09 0.39
CA MET A 97 -12.20 8.26 1.70
C MET A 97 -11.12 9.33 1.71
N SER A 98 -10.23 9.35 0.71
CA SER A 98 -9.16 10.35 0.61
C SER A 98 -9.71 11.76 0.48
N ILE A 99 -10.73 11.94 -0.36
CA ILE A 99 -11.44 13.23 -0.52
C ILE A 99 -12.12 13.64 0.79
N LYS A 100 -12.77 12.71 1.48
CA LYS A 100 -13.48 13.01 2.73
C LYS A 100 -12.50 13.40 3.84
N GLU A 101 -11.39 12.70 3.98
CA GLU A 101 -10.37 12.93 5.00
C GLU A 101 -9.48 14.14 4.69
N SER A 102 -9.41 14.55 3.42
CA SER A 102 -8.71 15.78 3.02
C SER A 102 -9.57 17.04 3.14
N ARG A 103 -10.83 16.94 3.61
CA ARG A 103 -11.71 18.10 3.80
C ARG A 103 -11.48 18.76 5.16
N GLY A 104 -11.63 20.08 5.17
CA GLY A 104 -11.48 20.89 6.37
C GLY A 104 -10.04 21.35 6.60
N TYR A 105 -9.76 21.80 7.82
CA TYR A 105 -8.45 22.31 8.17
C TYR A 105 -7.43 21.17 8.33
N ILE A 106 -6.36 21.22 7.54
CA ILE A 106 -5.21 20.32 7.65
C ILE A 106 -4.01 21.14 8.12
N LYS A 107 -3.36 20.67 9.19
CA LYS A 107 -2.14 21.32 9.71
C LYS A 107 -1.06 21.32 8.63
N LYS A 108 -0.38 22.46 8.45
CA LYS A 108 0.74 22.60 7.50
C LYS A 108 1.82 21.52 7.67
N ALA A 109 2.10 21.11 8.91
CA ALA A 109 3.04 20.03 9.20
C ALA A 109 2.65 18.70 8.55
N ILE A 110 1.35 18.37 8.49
CA ILE A 110 0.88 17.14 7.82
C ILE A 110 1.11 17.22 6.32
N LEU A 111 0.84 18.37 5.70
CA LEU A 111 1.07 18.58 4.27
C LEU A 111 2.56 18.45 3.92
N ASN A 112 3.44 19.02 4.76
CA ASN A 112 4.88 18.88 4.63
C ASN A 112 5.31 17.40 4.74
N ASN A 113 4.82 16.69 5.76
CA ASN A 113 5.15 15.27 5.93
C ASN A 113 4.69 14.43 4.72
N ILE A 114 3.52 14.69 4.16
CA ILE A 114 3.06 14.01 2.93
C ILE A 114 3.98 14.33 1.74
N ALA A 115 4.35 15.61 1.58
CA ALA A 115 5.22 16.04 0.49
C ALA A 115 6.64 15.44 0.59
N GLU A 116 7.12 15.14 1.79
CA GLU A 116 8.44 14.57 2.02
C GLU A 116 8.43 13.03 1.96
N HIS A 117 7.47 12.39 2.62
CA HIS A 117 7.47 10.93 2.86
C HIS A 117 6.47 10.15 2.00
N HIS A 118 5.65 10.82 1.18
CA HIS A 118 4.62 10.16 0.39
C HIS A 118 4.50 10.70 -1.04
N ARG A 119 5.64 11.03 -1.66
CA ARG A 119 5.71 11.40 -3.08
C ARG A 119 5.41 10.22 -4.00
N LEU A 120 4.48 10.41 -4.94
CA LEU A 120 4.08 9.39 -5.90
C LEU A 120 5.28 8.78 -6.63
N SER A 121 6.22 9.60 -7.11
CA SER A 121 7.39 9.13 -7.87
C SER A 121 8.26 8.12 -7.12
N GLU A 122 8.45 8.30 -5.82
CA GLU A 122 9.27 7.39 -5.02
C GLU A 122 8.50 6.12 -4.68
N ILE A 123 7.20 6.25 -4.38
CA ILE A 123 6.32 5.10 -4.17
C ILE A 123 6.24 4.24 -5.43
N THR A 124 6.03 4.84 -6.61
CA THR A 124 6.03 4.15 -7.91
C THR A 124 7.32 3.37 -8.12
N LYS A 125 8.50 4.00 -7.92
CA LYS A 125 9.80 3.32 -8.03
C LYS A 125 9.92 2.12 -7.09
N ILE A 126 9.37 2.19 -5.88
CA ILE A 126 9.40 1.08 -4.93
C ILE A 126 8.46 -0.04 -5.38
N VAL A 127 7.26 0.28 -5.83
CA VAL A 127 6.28 -0.70 -6.33
C VAL A 127 6.82 -1.42 -7.56
N GLU A 128 7.34 -0.69 -8.54
CA GLU A 128 7.84 -1.22 -9.81
C GLU A 128 9.09 -2.11 -9.67
N LYS A 129 9.81 -2.04 -8.54
CA LYS A 129 10.91 -2.98 -8.24
C LYS A 129 10.43 -4.40 -8.01
N TYR A 130 9.19 -4.58 -7.56
CA TYR A 130 8.67 -5.88 -7.10
C TYR A 130 7.48 -6.37 -7.92
N PHE A 131 6.74 -5.43 -8.50
CA PHE A 131 5.50 -5.70 -9.24
C PHE A 131 5.48 -4.95 -10.57
N GLU A 132 4.83 -5.54 -11.56
CA GLU A 132 4.52 -4.89 -12.84
C GLU A 132 3.14 -4.22 -12.72
N VAL A 133 3.08 -2.91 -13.00
CA VAL A 133 1.81 -2.16 -13.04
C VAL A 133 1.02 -2.60 -14.29
N ALA A 134 -0.26 -2.92 -14.08
CA ALA A 134 -1.15 -3.49 -15.09
C ALA A 134 -1.87 -2.44 -15.95
#